data_AF-A0A6A5AP54-F1
#
_entry.id   AF-A0A6A5AP54-F1
#
_cell.length_a   1.000
_cell.length_b   1.000
_cell.length_c   1.000
_cell.angle_alpha   90.00
_cell.angle_beta   90.00
_cell.angle_gamma   90.00
#
_symmetry.space_group_name_H-M   'P 1'
#
loop_
_entity.id
_entity.type
_entity.pdbx_description
1 polymer ?
#
loop_
_entity_poly.entity_id
_entity_poly.type
_entity_poly.pdbx_seq_one_letter_code
_entity_poly.pdbx_strand_id
1 'polypeptide(L)'
;MLESQWVVVPLVNTKPSFGRRKMMKAGAEVVIVPRNFKLLEELESAEKGHGDMSISYGLEQADDIFLTSWIGTILGPAGTSHDGRIYSLKIHCGENYPNAPPEVLFTSRINMSCVDQSNGRVNPRSLGVLASWQRSYGIEQVLVALRNEMASTANKRLPQHPEGASF
;
A
#
# COMPACT_ATOMS: atom_id res chain seq x y z
N MET A 1 -18.36 7.37 95.02
CA MET A 1 -19.03 6.28 94.29
C MET A 1 -19.90 6.90 93.21
N LEU A 2 -19.50 6.75 91.95
CA LEU A 2 -20.35 6.58 90.77
C LEU A 2 -19.44 6.69 89.54
N GLU A 3 -19.21 5.53 88.92
CA GLU A 3 -18.52 5.34 87.66
C GLU A 3 -19.25 6.10 86.53
N SER A 4 -18.51 6.58 85.54
CA SER A 4 -19.09 7.09 84.30
C SER A 4 -18.31 6.55 83.13
N GLN A 5 -19.02 5.71 82.39
CA GLN A 5 -18.58 4.71 81.45
C GLN A 5 -18.24 5.34 80.10
N TRP A 6 -17.13 4.89 79.51
CA TRP A 6 -16.65 5.27 78.19
C TRP A 6 -17.58 4.71 77.10
N VAL A 7 -18.15 5.58 76.26
CA VAL A 7 -18.81 5.18 75.00
C VAL A 7 -17.80 5.33 73.87
N VAL A 8 -17.32 4.18 73.37
CA VAL A 8 -16.50 4.11 72.15
C VAL A 8 -17.40 4.25 70.92
N VAL A 9 -17.25 5.36 70.19
CA VAL A 9 -17.91 5.58 68.90
C VAL A 9 -17.01 4.95 67.81
N PRO A 10 -17.52 4.06 66.93
CA PRO A 10 -16.70 3.48 65.88
C PRO A 10 -16.43 4.52 64.77
N LEU A 11 -15.15 4.77 64.49
CA LEU A 11 -14.69 5.52 63.33
C LEU A 11 -15.01 4.75 62.05
N VAL A 12 -15.94 5.28 61.25
CA VAL A 12 -16.27 4.75 59.91
C VAL A 12 -15.12 5.08 58.97
N ASN A 13 -14.40 4.05 58.52
CA ASN A 13 -13.26 4.18 57.61
C ASN A 13 -13.73 4.24 56.16
N THR A 14 -13.89 5.44 55.59
CA THR A 14 -14.16 5.63 54.16
C THR A 14 -12.85 5.73 53.39
N LYS A 15 -12.43 4.64 52.73
CA LYS A 15 -11.32 4.67 51.77
C LYS A 15 -11.71 5.53 50.55
N PRO A 16 -10.89 6.50 50.12
CA PRO A 16 -11.12 7.17 48.86
C PRO A 16 -10.82 6.18 47.72
N SER A 17 -11.83 5.90 46.89
CA SER A 17 -11.67 5.10 45.68
C SER A 17 -10.74 5.85 44.72
N PHE A 18 -9.51 5.35 44.57
CA PHE A 18 -8.57 5.83 43.56
C PHE A 18 -9.05 5.33 42.19
N GLY A 19 -9.95 6.11 41.56
CA GLY A 19 -10.33 5.90 40.18
C GLY A 19 -9.09 5.93 39.30
N ARG A 20 -8.81 4.81 38.61
CA ARG A 20 -7.82 4.73 37.54
C ARG A 20 -8.25 5.73 36.46
N ARG A 21 -7.73 6.97 36.52
CA ARG A 21 -7.81 7.90 35.39
C ARG A 21 -7.02 7.26 34.25
N LYS A 22 -7.74 6.66 33.31
CA LYS A 22 -7.21 6.24 32.02
C LYS A 22 -6.69 7.52 31.36
N MET A 23 -5.36 7.69 31.32
CA MET A 23 -4.72 8.76 30.57
C MET A 23 -5.24 8.67 29.14
N MET A 24 -6.00 9.67 28.71
CA MET A 24 -6.37 9.81 27.30
C MET A 24 -5.06 10.06 26.56
N LYS A 25 -4.69 9.09 25.71
CA LYS A 25 -3.58 9.24 24.78
C LYS A 25 -3.86 10.51 23.97
N ALA A 26 -3.00 11.52 24.09
CA ALA A 26 -3.09 12.72 23.27
C ALA A 26 -3.24 12.28 21.81
N GLY A 27 -4.27 12.80 21.13
CA GLY A 27 -4.53 12.46 19.73
C GLY A 27 -3.28 12.78 18.93
N ALA A 28 -2.69 11.77 18.30
CA ALA A 28 -1.64 12.00 17.33
C ALA A 28 -2.26 12.87 16.23
N GLU A 29 -1.80 14.12 16.10
CA GLU A 29 -2.15 14.96 14.98
C GLU A 29 -1.73 14.21 13.71
N VAL A 30 -2.71 13.85 12.87
CA VAL A 30 -2.44 13.14 11.63
C VAL A 30 -1.81 14.15 10.67
N VAL A 31 -0.48 14.18 10.60
CA VAL A 31 0.25 14.99 9.62
C VAL A 31 -0.05 14.43 8.23
N ILE A 32 -0.82 15.17 7.44
CA ILE A 32 -1.14 14.79 6.06
C ILE A 32 -0.04 15.32 5.14
N VAL A 33 0.80 14.40 4.66
CA VAL A 33 1.81 14.70 3.63
C VAL A 33 1.11 15.07 2.31
N PRO A 34 1.43 16.22 1.68
CA PRO A 34 0.88 16.60 0.37
C PRO A 34 1.31 15.65 -0.75
N ARG A 35 0.51 15.57 -1.82
CA ARG A 35 0.73 14.69 -2.98
C ARG A 35 2.16 14.74 -3.53
N ASN A 36 2.67 15.93 -3.82
CA ASN A 36 3.98 16.06 -4.47
C ASN A 36 5.12 15.59 -3.56
N PHE A 37 5.03 15.82 -2.24
CA PHE A 37 6.03 15.30 -1.29
C PHE A 37 5.99 13.77 -1.24
N LYS A 38 4.79 13.18 -1.26
CA LYS A 38 4.65 11.72 -1.32
C LYS A 38 5.28 11.14 -2.60
N LEU A 39 5.04 11.77 -3.75
CA LEU A 39 5.59 11.32 -5.04
C LEU A 39 7.11 11.53 -5.13
N LEU A 40 7.64 12.60 -4.56
CA LEU A 40 9.08 12.82 -4.44
C LEU A 40 9.75 11.75 -3.57
N GLU A 41 9.13 11.39 -2.44
CA GLU A 41 9.60 10.31 -1.57
C GLU A 41 9.61 8.96 -2.31
N GLU A 42 8.59 8.69 -3.12
CA GLU A 42 8.52 7.48 -3.95
C GLU A 42 9.58 7.47 -5.07
N LEU A 43 9.86 8.63 -5.69
CA LEU A 43 10.93 8.77 -6.68
C LEU A 43 12.30 8.50 -6.06
N GLU A 44 12.58 9.15 -4.91
CA GLU A 44 13.83 8.97 -4.18
C GLU A 44 14.02 7.51 -3.74
N SER A 45 12.93 6.85 -3.32
CA SER A 45 12.97 5.43 -2.96
C SER A 45 13.30 4.53 -4.16
N ALA A 46 12.74 4.83 -5.32
CA ALA A 46 13.02 4.11 -6.56
C ALA A 46 14.48 4.26 -7.01
N GLU A 47 15.02 5.49 -6.98
CA GLU A 47 16.40 5.79 -7.40
C GLU A 47 17.45 5.16 -6.48
N LYS A 48 17.14 5.03 -5.19
CA LYS A 48 18.01 4.35 -4.24
C LYS A 48 18.04 2.83 -4.42
N GLY A 49 17.15 2.26 -5.25
CA GLY A 49 17.06 0.81 -5.47
C GLY A 49 16.73 0.03 -4.19
N HIS A 50 15.92 0.59 -3.29
CA HIS A 50 15.46 -0.14 -2.11
C HIS A 50 14.30 -1.06 -2.50
N GLY A 51 14.49 -2.38 -2.37
CA GLY A 51 13.42 -3.36 -2.62
C GLY A 51 13.94 -4.70 -3.16
N ASP A 52 13.00 -5.62 -3.41
CA ASP A 52 13.27 -6.83 -4.18
C ASP A 52 13.60 -6.44 -5.62
N MET A 53 14.74 -6.89 -6.15
CA MET A 53 15.25 -6.58 -7.51
C MET A 53 14.33 -7.07 -8.65
N SER A 54 13.17 -7.62 -8.30
CA SER A 54 12.15 -8.09 -9.21
C SER A 54 11.20 -7.00 -9.69
N ILE A 55 11.24 -5.80 -9.11
CA ILE A 55 10.44 -4.66 -9.56
C ILE A 55 11.29 -3.38 -9.65
N SER A 56 10.91 -2.48 -10.56
CA SER A 56 11.46 -1.13 -10.62
C SER A 56 10.40 -0.16 -11.12
N TYR A 57 10.55 1.13 -10.82
CA TYR A 57 9.68 2.18 -11.32
C TYR A 57 10.41 3.53 -11.38
N GLY A 58 9.89 4.46 -12.17
CA GLY A 58 10.44 5.80 -12.30
C GLY A 58 9.52 6.68 -13.15
N LEU A 59 9.86 7.96 -13.29
CA LEU A 59 9.09 8.86 -14.14
C LEU A 59 9.19 8.45 -15.61
N GLU A 60 8.08 8.58 -16.34
CA GLU A 60 8.07 8.40 -17.79
C GLU A 60 8.86 9.52 -18.49
N GLN A 61 8.76 10.73 -17.97
CA GLN A 61 9.45 11.93 -18.46
C GLN A 61 10.15 12.61 -17.27
N ALA A 62 11.46 12.78 -17.37
CA ALA A 62 12.28 13.32 -16.27
C ALA A 62 11.96 14.79 -15.94
N ASP A 63 11.34 15.52 -16.88
CA ASP A 63 10.90 16.91 -16.73
C ASP A 63 9.41 17.03 -16.34
N ASP A 64 8.72 15.92 -16.01
CA ASP A 64 7.36 15.97 -15.47
C ASP A 64 7.37 16.48 -14.02
N ILE A 65 7.23 17.80 -13.89
CA ILE A 65 7.17 18.52 -12.59
C ILE A 65 5.96 18.06 -11.76
N PHE A 66 4.91 17.53 -12.39
CA PHE A 66 3.70 17.08 -11.70
C PHE A 66 3.82 15.64 -11.19
N LEU A 67 4.88 14.91 -11.54
CA LEU A 67 5.16 13.55 -11.10
C LEU A 67 3.96 12.61 -11.35
N THR A 68 3.34 12.75 -12.51
CA THR A 68 2.03 12.17 -12.81
C THR A 68 2.18 10.85 -13.53
N SER A 69 3.08 10.79 -14.51
CA SER A 69 3.26 9.60 -15.36
C SER A 69 4.52 8.84 -15.00
N TRP A 70 4.34 7.56 -14.72
CA TRP A 70 5.39 6.66 -14.27
C TRP A 70 5.45 5.43 -15.16
N ILE A 71 6.66 4.89 -15.33
CA ILE A 71 6.90 3.57 -15.90
C ILE A 71 7.29 2.64 -14.77
N GLY A 72 6.66 1.47 -14.72
CA GLY A 72 7.07 0.38 -13.85
C GLY A 72 7.49 -0.83 -14.67
N THR A 73 8.32 -1.67 -14.07
CA THR A 73 8.79 -2.93 -14.64
C THR A 73 8.69 -4.03 -13.59
N ILE A 74 8.25 -5.22 -14.02
CA ILE A 74 8.15 -6.42 -13.18
C ILE A 74 8.88 -7.57 -13.88
N LEU A 75 9.81 -8.18 -13.17
CA LEU A 75 10.40 -9.48 -13.51
C LEU A 75 9.45 -10.60 -13.03
N GLY A 76 9.01 -11.41 -13.99
CA GLY A 76 8.07 -12.49 -13.73
C GLY A 76 8.60 -13.49 -12.68
N PRO A 77 7.74 -14.02 -11.78
CA PRO A 77 8.17 -14.95 -10.75
C PRO A 77 8.69 -16.27 -11.31
N ALA A 78 9.72 -16.81 -10.66
CA ALA A 78 10.30 -18.11 -11.00
C ALA A 78 9.28 -19.25 -10.89
N GLY A 79 9.37 -20.25 -11.77
CA GLY A 79 8.50 -21.43 -11.75
C GLY A 79 7.05 -21.15 -12.18
N THR A 80 6.80 -20.04 -12.86
CA THR A 80 5.50 -19.68 -13.45
C THR A 80 5.63 -19.56 -14.96
N SER A 81 4.51 -19.46 -15.69
CA SER A 81 4.51 -19.12 -17.12
C SER A 81 5.07 -17.71 -17.43
N HIS A 82 5.31 -16.91 -16.39
CA HIS A 82 5.90 -15.58 -16.47
C HIS A 82 7.43 -15.58 -16.22
N ASP A 83 8.02 -16.71 -15.84
CA ASP A 83 9.42 -16.82 -15.46
C ASP A 83 10.38 -16.27 -16.52
N GLY A 84 11.37 -15.48 -16.08
CA GLY A 84 12.37 -14.84 -16.92
C GLY A 84 11.89 -13.66 -17.77
N ARG A 85 10.58 -13.36 -17.78
CA ARG A 85 10.01 -12.30 -18.62
C ARG A 85 10.02 -10.95 -17.90
N ILE A 86 10.24 -9.90 -18.67
CA ILE A 86 10.18 -8.51 -18.21
C ILE A 86 8.89 -7.87 -18.73
N TYR A 87 8.04 -7.39 -17.82
CA TYR A 87 6.79 -6.71 -18.15
C TYR A 87 6.89 -5.24 -17.84
N SER A 88 6.66 -4.40 -18.84
CA SER A 88 6.57 -2.95 -18.70
C SER A 88 5.11 -2.52 -18.56
N LEU A 89 4.90 -1.46 -17.77
CA LEU A 89 3.59 -0.92 -17.46
C LEU A 89 3.67 0.59 -17.21
N LYS A 90 2.59 1.29 -17.55
CA LYS A 90 2.37 2.71 -17.25
C LYS A 90 1.52 2.83 -16.01
N ILE A 91 1.89 3.76 -15.14
CA ILE A 91 1.20 4.08 -13.90
C ILE A 91 0.92 5.58 -13.91
N HIS A 92 -0.34 5.94 -13.70
CA HIS A 92 -0.78 7.33 -13.70
C HIS A 92 -1.27 7.71 -12.30
N CYS A 93 -0.53 8.59 -11.64
CA CYS A 93 -0.85 9.14 -10.33
C CYS A 93 -1.64 10.43 -10.52
N GLY A 94 -2.97 10.35 -10.58
CA GLY A 94 -3.83 11.53 -10.80
C GLY A 94 -3.78 12.56 -9.66
N GLU A 95 -4.54 13.65 -9.81
CA GLU A 95 -4.58 14.77 -8.84
C GLU A 95 -4.97 14.34 -7.42
N ASN A 96 -5.80 13.30 -7.31
CA ASN A 96 -6.28 12.78 -6.02
C ASN A 96 -5.32 11.78 -5.36
N TYR A 97 -4.21 11.42 -6.00
CA TYR A 97 -3.19 10.57 -5.38
C TYR A 97 -2.55 11.27 -4.17
N PRO A 98 -2.24 10.59 -3.05
CA PRO A 98 -2.47 9.17 -2.75
C PRO A 98 -3.83 8.89 -2.08
N ASN A 99 -4.77 9.83 -2.04
CA ASN A 99 -6.10 9.57 -1.46
C ASN A 99 -6.94 8.63 -2.34
N ALA A 100 -6.70 8.65 -3.66
CA ALA A 100 -7.20 7.67 -4.62
C ALA A 100 -6.04 6.82 -5.18
N PRO A 101 -6.29 5.55 -5.57
CA PRO A 101 -5.28 4.71 -6.19
C PRO A 101 -4.82 5.25 -7.55
N PRO A 102 -3.61 4.88 -8.00
CA PRO A 102 -3.17 5.21 -9.34
C PRO A 102 -3.89 4.34 -10.39
N GLU A 103 -3.96 4.81 -11.63
CA GLU A 103 -4.35 3.96 -12.76
C GLU A 103 -3.15 3.16 -13.26
N VAL A 104 -3.36 1.89 -13.63
CA VAL A 104 -2.28 1.00 -14.04
C VAL A 104 -2.64 0.31 -15.35
N LEU A 105 -1.68 0.30 -16.27
CA LEU A 105 -1.80 -0.21 -17.62
C LEU A 105 -0.55 -1.00 -18.00
N PHE A 106 -0.69 -2.28 -18.35
CA PHE A 106 0.41 -3.01 -18.97
C PHE A 106 0.65 -2.52 -20.39
N THR A 107 1.92 -2.22 -20.72
CA THR A 107 2.33 -1.99 -22.11
C THR A 107 2.79 -3.29 -22.75
N SER A 108 3.43 -4.17 -21.98
CA SER A 108 3.73 -5.54 -22.40
C SER A 108 2.48 -6.42 -22.34
N ARG A 109 2.24 -7.23 -23.38
CA ARG A 109 1.15 -8.21 -23.41
C ARG A 109 1.30 -9.22 -22.28
N ILE A 110 0.25 -9.36 -21.47
CA ILE A 110 0.18 -10.31 -20.36
C ILE A 110 -1.21 -10.94 -20.29
N ASN A 111 -1.24 -12.26 -20.14
CA ASN A 111 -2.47 -12.98 -19.85
C ASN A 111 -2.58 -13.20 -18.33
N MET A 112 -3.45 -12.43 -17.68
CA MET A 112 -3.64 -12.42 -16.23
C MET A 112 -5.07 -12.01 -15.88
N SER A 113 -5.66 -12.65 -14.86
CA SER A 113 -7.08 -12.50 -14.51
C SER A 113 -7.53 -11.08 -14.14
N CYS A 114 -6.62 -10.25 -13.63
CA CYS A 114 -6.90 -8.86 -13.25
C CYS A 114 -6.57 -7.85 -14.36
N VAL A 115 -6.21 -8.28 -15.56
CA VAL A 115 -5.83 -7.40 -16.69
C VAL A 115 -6.79 -7.58 -17.87
N ASP A 116 -7.30 -6.48 -18.39
CA ASP A 116 -8.07 -6.45 -19.62
C ASP A 116 -7.17 -6.84 -20.82
N GLN A 117 -7.52 -7.94 -21.49
CA GLN A 117 -6.73 -8.52 -22.57
C GLN A 117 -6.79 -7.72 -23.88
N SER A 118 -7.68 -6.72 -23.98
CA SER A 118 -7.77 -5.86 -25.17
C SER A 118 -6.83 -4.65 -25.09
N ASN A 119 -6.66 -4.08 -23.90
CA ASN A 119 -5.99 -2.79 -23.73
C ASN A 119 -4.91 -2.78 -22.64
N GLY A 120 -4.79 -3.81 -21.80
CA GLY A 120 -3.78 -3.92 -20.75
C GLY A 120 -4.14 -3.24 -19.42
N ARG A 121 -5.32 -2.64 -19.28
CA ARG A 121 -5.71 -1.96 -18.03
C ARG A 121 -5.93 -2.98 -16.91
N VAL A 122 -5.39 -2.67 -15.74
CA VAL A 122 -5.63 -3.45 -14.51
C VAL A 122 -7.00 -3.09 -13.96
N ASN A 123 -7.83 -4.10 -13.68
CA ASN A 123 -9.12 -3.92 -13.02
C ASN A 123 -8.89 -3.67 -11.50
N PRO A 124 -9.20 -2.47 -10.97
CA PRO A 124 -8.92 -2.15 -9.57
C PRO A 124 -9.65 -3.07 -8.58
N ARG A 125 -10.82 -3.62 -8.96
CA ARG A 125 -11.60 -4.50 -8.09
C ARG A 125 -11.00 -5.90 -7.96
N SER A 126 -10.19 -6.31 -8.93
CA SER A 126 -9.57 -7.64 -8.95
C SER A 126 -8.21 -7.68 -8.24
N LEU A 127 -7.64 -6.52 -7.89
CA LEU A 127 -6.35 -6.42 -7.20
C LEU A 127 -6.55 -5.81 -5.80
N GLY A 128 -6.30 -6.59 -4.75
CA GLY A 128 -6.64 -6.21 -3.36
C GLY A 128 -6.10 -4.85 -2.91
N VAL A 129 -4.86 -4.51 -3.29
CA VAL A 129 -4.24 -3.21 -2.94
C VAL A 129 -4.98 -2.02 -3.55
N LEU A 130 -5.55 -2.18 -4.75
CA LEU A 130 -6.33 -1.13 -5.42
C LEU A 130 -7.79 -1.14 -4.94
N ALA A 131 -8.37 -2.32 -4.71
CA ALA A 131 -9.75 -2.47 -4.26
C ALA A 131 -9.97 -1.89 -2.84
N SER A 132 -8.97 -2.00 -1.97
CA SER A 132 -8.97 -1.48 -0.60
C SER A 132 -7.84 -0.48 -0.40
N TRP A 133 -7.74 0.48 -1.32
CA TRP A 133 -6.66 1.48 -1.34
C TRP A 133 -6.59 2.27 -0.03
N GLN A 134 -5.36 2.49 0.44
CA GLN A 134 -5.02 3.32 1.59
C GLN A 134 -3.93 4.29 1.16
N ARG A 135 -3.99 5.54 1.62
CA ARG A 135 -2.99 6.57 1.29
C ARG A 135 -1.55 6.25 1.74
N SER A 136 -1.39 5.23 2.58
CA SER A 136 -0.09 4.71 2.99
C SER A 136 0.56 3.81 1.95
N TYR A 137 -0.22 3.29 1.00
CA TYR A 137 0.31 2.53 -0.14
C TYR A 137 0.93 3.46 -1.17
N GLY A 138 1.85 2.90 -1.96
CA GLY A 138 2.52 3.56 -3.06
C GLY A 138 2.61 2.68 -4.30
N ILE A 139 3.34 3.16 -5.30
CA ILE A 139 3.60 2.48 -6.56
C ILE A 139 4.25 1.11 -6.31
N GLU A 140 5.24 1.05 -5.42
CA GLU A 140 5.95 -0.19 -5.08
C GLU A 140 4.97 -1.30 -4.64
N GLN A 141 4.03 -0.99 -3.73
CA GLN A 141 3.07 -1.97 -3.24
C GLN A 141 2.12 -2.47 -4.35
N VAL A 142 1.81 -1.62 -5.33
CA VAL A 142 1.03 -2.01 -6.51
C VAL A 142 1.81 -3.00 -7.38
N LEU A 143 3.10 -2.74 -7.63
CA LEU A 143 3.95 -3.64 -8.41
C LEU A 143 4.17 -4.99 -7.72
N VAL A 144 4.42 -4.98 -6.40
CA VAL A 144 4.53 -6.20 -5.61
C VAL A 144 3.23 -7.00 -5.66
N ALA A 145 2.07 -6.34 -5.53
CA ALA A 145 0.77 -7.01 -5.59
C ALA A 145 0.52 -7.65 -6.97
N LEU A 146 0.85 -6.95 -8.06
CA LEU A 146 0.75 -7.49 -9.41
C LEU A 146 1.66 -8.70 -9.61
N ARG A 147 2.90 -8.62 -9.13
CA ARG A 147 3.85 -9.75 -9.18
C ARG A 147 3.34 -10.96 -8.40
N ASN A 148 2.75 -10.73 -7.23
CA ASN A 148 2.14 -11.81 -6.44
C ASN A 148 0.95 -12.44 -7.17
N GLU A 149 0.16 -11.64 -7.90
CA GLU A 149 -0.92 -12.18 -8.74
C GLU A 149 -0.39 -13.05 -9.89
N MET A 150 0.77 -12.75 -10.48
CA MET A 150 1.39 -13.64 -11.48
C MET A 150 1.69 -15.03 -10.89
N ALA A 151 2.03 -15.10 -9.60
CA ALA A 151 2.29 -16.35 -8.88
C ALA A 151 1.03 -17.04 -8.33
N SER A 152 -0.15 -16.40 -8.42
CA SER A 152 -1.39 -16.94 -7.89
C SER A 152 -1.80 -18.20 -8.64
N THR A 153 -2.56 -19.08 -7.99
CA THR A 153 -2.99 -20.35 -8.60
C THR A 153 -3.79 -20.16 -9.88
N ALA A 154 -4.50 -19.03 -10.00
CA ALA A 154 -5.28 -18.69 -11.18
C ALA A 154 -4.40 -18.29 -12.38
N ASN A 155 -3.22 -17.69 -12.14
CA ASN A 155 -2.42 -17.07 -13.18
C ASN A 155 -1.11 -17.81 -13.51
N LYS A 156 -0.50 -18.49 -12.53
CA LYS A 156 0.87 -19.04 -12.65
C LYS A 156 1.12 -20.04 -13.78
N ARG A 157 0.06 -20.59 -14.39
CA ARG A 157 0.12 -21.56 -15.50
C ARG A 157 -0.62 -21.07 -16.76
N LEU A 158 -1.08 -19.81 -16.78
CA LEU A 158 -1.79 -19.28 -17.94
C LEU A 158 -0.83 -19.17 -19.14
N PRO A 159 -1.25 -19.65 -20.33
CA PRO A 159 -0.45 -19.49 -21.54
C PRO A 159 -0.27 -18.00 -21.83
N GLN A 160 0.99 -17.60 -22.05
CA GLN A 160 1.34 -16.22 -22.33
C GLN A 160 1.54 -15.99 -23.83
N HIS A 161 1.39 -14.73 -24.24
CA HIS A 161 1.76 -14.27 -25.57
C HIS A 161 3.28 -14.43 -25.82
N PRO A 162 3.74 -14.33 -27.08
CA PRO A 162 5.17 -14.22 -27.37
C PRO A 162 5.81 -13.09 -26.56
N GLU A 163 7.02 -13.34 -26.08
CA GLU A 163 7.78 -12.35 -25.33
C GLU A 163 8.05 -11.10 -26.19
N GLY A 164 8.00 -9.92 -25.55
CA GLY A 164 8.17 -8.63 -26.24
C GLY A 164 6.93 -8.10 -26.97
N ALA A 165 5.82 -8.86 -27.02
CA ALA A 165 4.56 -8.35 -27.56
C ALA A 165 4.01 -7.20 -26.70
N SER A 166 3.40 -6.19 -27.34
CA SER A 166 2.81 -5.02 -26.68
C SER A 166 1.31 -4.86 -27.00
N PHE A 167 0.61 -4.10 -26.16
CA PHE A 167 -0.81 -3.80 -26.34
C PHE A 167 -1.06 -2.81 -27.48
#